data_AF-A0A1F9MZE9-F1
#
_entry.id   AF-A0A1F9MZE9-F1
#
_cell.length_a   1.000
_cell.length_b   1.000
_cell.length_c   1.000
_cell.angle_alpha   90.00
_cell.angle_beta   90.00
_cell.angle_gamma   90.00
#
_symmetry.space_group_name_H-M   'P 1'
#
loop_
_entity.id
_entity.type
_entity.pdbx_description
1 polymer ?
#
loop_
_entity_poly.entity_id
_entity_poly.type
_entity_poly.pdbx_seq_one_letter_code
_entity_poly.pdbx_strand_id
1 'polypeptide(L)'
;MEVLVIKAKRVQDVREILRSSEFVRWYEQYDTVSAELRAVRLADPDILTHTILRAGEYEDLTHQAEATYASLDGSFETLSAFEQQRTITSGAWEALTSLEYRLANARQDASDLRTRLSAMKKESNANADALHIESELKVKEREVSDLAQKVAQGQEWFERETKLRDEMWKIVENAWSTTFRANMARIEYGFLGRRLRAAQERLAGGGQSDRTEDSMVAETEQARLEGELAELLRQAEEMYDCVAIAEFMYWPHQDDMRAALCVPLVGDMEFLNIQVNRLLVYKVERAKGLNFIEPLPQTSEDADAEADGVRLEGFFSGRPT
;
A
#
# COMPACT_ATOMS: atom_id res chain seq x y z
N MET A 1 12.68 -0.97 -11.76
CA MET A 1 11.81 -1.76 -10.88
C MET A 1 10.55 -0.95 -10.65
N GLU A 2 9.40 -1.46 -11.09
CA GLU A 2 8.11 -0.87 -10.69
C GLU A 2 7.96 -1.03 -9.18
N VAL A 3 7.57 0.04 -8.50
CA VAL A 3 7.28 -0.01 -7.07
C VAL A 3 5.92 -0.68 -6.91
N LEU A 4 5.87 -1.80 -6.18
CA LEU A 4 4.62 -2.44 -5.85
C LEU A 4 3.78 -1.50 -4.97
N VAL A 5 2.61 -1.10 -5.46
CA VAL A 5 1.65 -0.28 -4.69
C VAL A 5 0.95 -1.19 -3.70
N ILE A 6 1.21 -0.97 -2.41
CA ILE A 6 0.71 -1.82 -1.33
C ILE A 6 -0.67 -1.33 -0.88
N LYS A 7 -1.70 -2.16 -1.03
CA LYS A 7 -3.06 -1.77 -0.60
C LYS A 7 -3.27 -2.00 0.88
N ALA A 8 -4.01 -1.08 1.49
CA ALA A 8 -4.50 -1.28 2.85
C ALA A 8 -5.49 -2.45 2.90
N LYS A 9 -5.45 -3.23 3.99
CA LYS A 9 -6.29 -4.41 4.20
C LYS A 9 -7.03 -4.32 5.53
N ARG A 10 -8.21 -4.95 5.61
CA ARG A 10 -8.86 -5.27 6.89
C ARG A 10 -8.22 -6.50 7.50
N VAL A 11 -8.38 -6.65 8.81
CA VAL A 11 -7.94 -7.86 9.54
C VAL A 11 -8.52 -9.13 8.92
N GLN A 12 -9.80 -9.08 8.51
CA GLN A 12 -10.48 -10.22 7.90
C GLN A 12 -9.89 -10.61 6.55
N ASP A 13 -9.52 -9.64 5.70
CA ASP A 13 -8.91 -9.89 4.39
C ASP A 13 -7.57 -10.61 4.56
N VAL A 14 -6.75 -10.16 5.52
CA VAL A 14 -5.47 -10.82 5.84
C VAL A 14 -5.72 -12.25 6.32
N ARG A 15 -6.70 -12.48 7.19
CA ARG A 15 -7.05 -13.84 7.64
C ARG A 15 -7.50 -14.74 6.49
N GLU A 16 -8.24 -14.22 5.53
CA GLU A 16 -8.65 -14.95 4.33
C GLU A 16 -7.45 -15.33 3.46
N ILE A 17 -6.48 -14.41 3.29
CA ILE A 17 -5.20 -14.70 2.63
C ILE A 17 -4.48 -15.84 3.36
N LEU A 18 -4.32 -15.75 4.69
CA LEU A 18 -3.62 -16.77 5.48
C LEU A 18 -4.29 -18.15 5.45
N ARG A 19 -5.61 -18.21 5.22
CA ARG A 19 -6.38 -19.45 5.07
C ARG A 19 -6.39 -19.99 3.65
N SER A 20 -5.93 -19.22 2.67
CA SER A 20 -5.93 -19.64 1.28
C SER A 20 -4.95 -20.80 1.07
N SER A 21 -5.32 -21.76 0.22
CA SER A 21 -4.45 -22.90 -0.11
C SER A 21 -3.15 -22.48 -0.79
N GLU A 22 -3.19 -21.37 -1.52
CA GLU A 22 -2.02 -20.78 -2.17
C GLU A 22 -1.02 -20.26 -1.13
N PHE A 23 -1.50 -19.51 -0.14
CA PHE A 23 -0.65 -19.05 0.96
C PHE A 23 -0.07 -20.19 1.77
N VAL A 24 -0.89 -21.20 2.11
CA VAL A 24 -0.40 -22.36 2.88
C VAL A 24 0.73 -23.07 2.14
N ARG A 25 0.57 -23.30 0.83
CA ARG A 25 1.61 -23.94 0.00
C ARG A 25 2.88 -23.10 -0.07
N TRP A 26 2.75 -21.78 -0.27
CA TRP A 26 3.91 -20.87 -0.26
C TRP A 26 4.61 -20.88 1.10
N TYR A 27 3.85 -20.84 2.20
CA TYR A 27 4.40 -20.83 3.54
C TYR A 27 5.12 -22.14 3.88
N GLU A 28 4.62 -23.30 3.45
CA GLU A 28 5.32 -24.58 3.61
C GLU A 28 6.70 -24.58 2.94
N GLN A 29 6.81 -23.96 1.76
CA GLN A 29 8.10 -23.78 1.08
C GLN A 29 9.01 -22.84 1.86
N TYR A 30 8.48 -21.70 2.30
CA TYR A 30 9.21 -20.74 3.14
C TYR A 30 9.70 -21.39 4.45
N ASP A 31 8.85 -22.12 5.17
CA ASP A 31 9.17 -22.77 6.45
C ASP A 31 10.26 -23.84 6.25
N THR A 32 10.20 -24.58 5.15
CA THR A 32 11.23 -25.58 4.78
C THR A 32 12.59 -24.91 4.56
N VAL A 33 12.67 -23.92 3.66
CA VAL A 33 13.93 -23.21 3.35
C VAL A 33 14.46 -22.48 4.59
N SER A 34 13.58 -21.86 5.39
CA SER A 34 13.93 -21.18 6.63
C SER A 34 14.49 -22.13 7.69
N ALA A 35 13.89 -23.32 7.83
CA ALA A 35 14.37 -24.36 8.73
C ALA A 35 15.73 -24.93 8.29
N GLU A 36 15.92 -25.20 7.00
CA GLU A 36 17.21 -25.64 6.43
C GLU A 36 18.30 -24.58 6.67
N LEU A 37 18.01 -23.33 6.37
CA LEU A 37 18.93 -22.21 6.59
C LEU A 37 19.30 -22.06 8.07
N ARG A 38 18.34 -22.26 8.99
CA ARG A 38 18.60 -22.25 10.42
C ARG A 38 19.49 -23.42 10.84
N ALA A 39 19.26 -24.62 10.29
CA ALA A 39 20.07 -25.80 10.58
C ALA A 39 21.52 -25.61 10.09
N VAL A 40 21.72 -25.08 8.88
CA VAL A 40 23.06 -24.76 8.35
C VAL A 40 23.78 -23.76 9.26
N ARG A 41 23.10 -22.68 9.67
CA ARG A 41 23.68 -21.68 10.58
C ARG A 41 24.03 -22.22 11.97
N LEU A 42 23.26 -23.17 12.48
CA LEU A 42 23.54 -23.81 13.77
C LEU A 42 24.69 -24.82 13.69
N ALA A 43 24.93 -25.40 12.51
CA ALA A 43 26.02 -26.34 12.27
C ALA A 43 27.37 -25.63 11.98
N ASP A 44 27.34 -24.33 11.76
CA ASP A 44 28.52 -23.52 11.44
C ASP A 44 29.49 -23.45 12.66
N PRO A 45 30.74 -23.92 12.51
CA PRO A 45 31.74 -23.84 13.59
C PRO A 45 32.12 -22.40 13.96
N ASP A 46 31.92 -21.45 13.04
CA ASP A 46 32.22 -20.02 13.21
C ASP A 46 30.95 -19.19 13.51
N ILE A 47 29.88 -19.83 14.02
CA ILE A 47 28.57 -19.21 14.29
C ILE A 47 28.64 -17.86 15.01
N LEU A 48 29.61 -17.68 15.93
CA LEU A 48 29.82 -16.42 16.64
C LEU A 48 30.25 -15.30 15.68
N THR A 49 31.24 -15.57 14.83
CA THR A 49 31.75 -14.61 13.84
C THR A 49 30.66 -14.25 12.83
N HIS A 50 29.95 -15.25 12.31
CA HIS A 50 28.84 -15.01 11.37
C HIS A 50 27.67 -14.26 12.03
N THR A 51 27.37 -14.52 13.31
CA THR A 51 26.36 -13.78 14.06
C THR A 51 26.75 -12.30 14.23
N ILE A 52 28.02 -12.00 14.50
CA ILE A 52 28.55 -10.63 14.62
C ILE A 52 28.42 -9.89 13.28
N LEU A 53 28.91 -10.50 12.20
CA LEU A 53 28.86 -9.89 10.86
C LEU A 53 27.43 -9.57 10.47
N ARG A 54 26.52 -10.52 10.68
CA ARG A 54 25.11 -10.35 10.32
C ARG A 54 24.37 -9.34 11.20
N ALA A 55 24.73 -9.23 12.48
CA ALA A 55 24.21 -8.15 13.32
C ALA A 55 24.59 -6.77 12.74
N GLY A 56 25.84 -6.63 12.28
CA GLY A 56 26.32 -5.44 11.57
C GLY A 56 25.57 -5.18 10.27
N GLU A 57 25.35 -6.21 9.45
CA GLU A 57 24.56 -6.09 8.21
C GLU A 57 23.14 -5.58 8.48
N TYR A 58 22.47 -6.07 9.53
CA TYR A 58 21.14 -5.58 9.89
C TYR A 58 21.15 -4.14 10.40
N GLU A 59 22.22 -3.68 11.05
CA GLU A 59 22.38 -2.28 11.42
C GLU A 59 22.55 -1.39 10.20
N ASP A 60 23.38 -1.80 9.24
CA ASP A 60 23.56 -1.11 7.97
C ASP A 60 22.24 -1.04 7.19
N LEU A 61 21.50 -2.15 7.09
CA LEU A 61 20.18 -2.20 6.47
C LEU A 61 19.15 -1.31 7.21
N THR A 62 19.23 -1.25 8.54
CA THR A 62 18.39 -0.35 9.35
C THR A 62 18.67 1.11 8.99
N HIS A 63 19.96 1.50 8.90
CA HIS A 63 20.36 2.85 8.53
C HIS A 63 19.98 3.20 7.08
N GLN A 64 20.10 2.27 6.15
CA GLN A 64 19.64 2.47 4.77
C GLN A 64 18.13 2.68 4.69
N ALA A 65 17.36 1.88 5.43
CA ALA A 65 15.91 2.01 5.50
C ALA A 65 15.49 3.32 6.18
N GLU A 66 16.21 3.76 7.22
CA GLU A 66 16.01 5.04 7.88
C GLU A 66 16.32 6.22 6.96
N ALA A 67 17.43 6.18 6.23
CA ALA A 67 17.78 7.20 5.24
C ALA A 67 16.71 7.30 4.13
N THR A 68 16.23 6.15 3.64
CA THR A 68 15.14 6.10 2.66
C THR A 68 13.87 6.72 3.23
N TYR A 69 13.48 6.34 4.45
CA TYR A 69 12.31 6.89 5.13
C TYR A 69 12.42 8.41 5.33
N ALA A 70 13.56 8.91 5.78
CA ALA A 70 13.82 10.34 5.98
C ALA A 70 13.82 11.12 4.66
N SER A 71 14.31 10.53 3.57
CA SER A 71 14.30 11.18 2.25
C SER A 71 12.88 11.37 1.68
N LEU A 72 11.92 10.57 2.16
CA LEU A 72 10.53 10.58 1.72
C LEU A 72 9.63 11.49 2.57
N ASP A 73 10.20 12.27 3.49
CA ASP A 73 9.51 13.33 4.24
C ASP A 73 9.00 14.45 3.30
N GLY A 74 9.46 14.48 2.04
CA GLY A 74 8.88 15.27 0.95
C GLY A 74 7.52 14.77 0.42
N SER A 75 6.98 13.67 0.95
CA SER A 75 5.67 13.12 0.55
C SER A 75 4.50 14.12 0.70
N PHE A 76 4.64 15.11 1.58
CA PHE A 76 3.69 16.22 1.70
C PHE A 76 3.67 17.14 0.47
N GLU A 77 4.82 17.38 -0.16
CA GLU A 77 4.89 18.19 -1.39
C GLU A 77 4.20 17.47 -2.56
N THR A 78 4.41 16.14 -2.66
CA THR A 78 3.75 15.31 -3.68
C THR A 78 2.24 15.30 -3.49
N LEU A 79 1.76 15.14 -2.25
CA LEU A 79 0.33 15.17 -1.94
C LEU A 79 -0.27 16.56 -2.21
N SER A 80 0.43 17.63 -1.84
CA SER A 80 0.02 19.01 -2.12
C SER A 80 -0.11 19.27 -3.62
N ALA A 81 0.86 18.81 -4.42
CA ALA A 81 0.82 18.93 -5.87
C ALA A 81 -0.37 18.16 -6.48
N PHE A 82 -0.66 16.96 -5.96
CA PHE A 82 -1.85 16.20 -6.35
C PHE A 82 -3.16 16.94 -6.01
N GLU A 83 -3.29 17.50 -4.81
CA GLU A 83 -4.50 18.24 -4.41
C GLU A 83 -4.71 19.52 -5.24
N GLN A 84 -3.63 20.21 -5.61
CA GLN A 84 -3.68 21.31 -6.58
C GLN A 84 -4.20 20.83 -7.94
N GLN A 85 -3.68 19.73 -8.46
CA GLN A 85 -4.10 19.17 -9.74
C GLN A 85 -5.54 18.65 -9.71
N ARG A 86 -5.97 18.06 -8.60
CA ARG A 86 -7.37 17.66 -8.36
C ARG A 86 -8.30 18.87 -8.40
N THR A 87 -7.89 19.99 -7.82
CA THR A 87 -8.65 21.24 -7.86
C THR A 87 -8.77 21.78 -9.28
N ILE A 88 -7.68 21.78 -10.06
CA ILE A 88 -7.68 22.16 -11.49
C ILE A 88 -8.65 21.27 -12.28
N THR A 89 -8.60 19.96 -12.06
CA THR A 89 -9.47 18.99 -12.73
C THR A 89 -10.95 19.23 -12.40
N SER A 90 -11.26 19.56 -11.14
CA SER A 90 -12.62 19.94 -10.72
C SER A 90 -13.10 21.20 -11.43
N GLY A 91 -12.25 22.23 -11.51
CA GLY A 91 -12.56 23.45 -12.24
C GLY A 91 -12.77 23.22 -13.75
N ALA A 92 -12.02 22.29 -14.34
CA ALA A 92 -12.19 21.89 -15.74
C ALA A 92 -13.55 21.21 -15.99
N TRP A 93 -13.96 20.33 -15.08
CA TRP A 93 -15.27 19.68 -15.14
C TRP A 93 -16.43 20.67 -14.99
N GLU A 94 -16.33 21.63 -14.06
CA GLU A 94 -17.33 22.68 -13.88
C GLU A 94 -17.46 23.57 -15.12
N ALA A 95 -16.32 23.97 -15.72
CA ALA A 95 -16.29 24.76 -16.95
C ALA A 95 -16.92 24.00 -18.13
N LEU A 96 -16.62 22.71 -18.28
CA LEU A 96 -17.22 21.84 -19.30
C LEU A 96 -18.74 21.74 -19.10
N THR A 97 -19.20 21.44 -17.88
CA THR A 97 -20.62 21.32 -17.54
C THR A 97 -21.38 22.61 -17.85
N SER A 98 -20.78 23.77 -17.56
CA SER A 98 -21.34 25.09 -17.90
C SER A 98 -21.47 25.30 -19.41
N LEU A 99 -20.48 24.89 -20.21
CA LEU A 99 -20.53 24.94 -21.67
C LEU A 99 -21.61 24.01 -22.24
N GLU A 100 -21.72 22.80 -21.70
CA GLU A 100 -22.74 21.81 -22.10
C GLU A 100 -24.16 22.32 -21.81
N TYR A 101 -24.38 22.93 -20.64
CA TYR A 101 -25.64 23.55 -20.28
C TYR A 101 -26.01 24.68 -21.25
N ARG A 102 -25.06 25.56 -21.59
CA ARG A 102 -25.27 26.64 -22.56
C ARG A 102 -25.57 26.09 -23.96
N LEU A 103 -24.86 25.05 -24.39
CA LEU A 103 -25.09 24.39 -25.68
C LEU A 103 -26.49 23.78 -25.73
N ALA A 104 -26.93 23.12 -24.66
CA ALA A 104 -28.27 22.53 -24.56
C ALA A 104 -29.36 23.61 -24.69
N ASN A 105 -29.22 24.73 -23.98
CA ASN A 105 -30.16 25.85 -24.09
C ASN A 105 -30.17 26.46 -25.50
N ALA A 106 -29.00 26.70 -26.10
CA ALA A 106 -28.92 27.26 -27.46
C ALA A 106 -29.54 26.30 -28.51
N ARG A 107 -29.40 24.99 -28.33
CA ARG A 107 -30.05 23.97 -29.17
C ARG A 107 -31.57 23.99 -29.01
N GLN A 108 -32.06 24.16 -27.78
CA GLN A 108 -33.49 24.30 -27.51
C GLN A 108 -34.06 25.56 -28.17
N ASP A 109 -33.41 26.72 -27.98
CA ASP A 109 -33.80 27.99 -28.62
C ASP A 109 -33.87 27.85 -30.16
N ALA A 110 -32.84 27.24 -30.76
CA ALA A 110 -32.79 27.01 -32.21
C ALA A 110 -33.91 26.07 -32.68
N SER A 111 -34.24 25.04 -31.90
CA SER A 111 -35.34 24.11 -32.18
C SER A 111 -36.71 24.81 -32.13
N ASP A 112 -36.92 25.67 -31.14
CA ASP A 112 -38.15 26.45 -30.99
C ASP A 112 -38.32 27.44 -32.15
N LEU A 113 -37.25 28.13 -32.55
CA LEU A 113 -37.24 29.01 -33.72
C LEU A 113 -37.52 28.25 -35.04
N ARG A 114 -36.92 27.06 -35.24
CA ARG A 114 -37.23 26.20 -36.40
C ARG A 114 -38.69 25.81 -36.44
N THR A 115 -39.25 25.44 -35.28
CA THR A 115 -40.66 25.04 -35.16
C THR A 115 -41.57 26.22 -35.53
N ARG A 116 -41.32 27.42 -34.99
CA ARG A 116 -42.07 28.65 -35.32
C ARG A 116 -41.98 29.02 -36.79
N LEU A 117 -40.77 28.98 -37.36
CA LEU A 117 -40.55 29.25 -38.79
C LEU A 117 -41.32 28.26 -39.67
N SER A 118 -41.35 26.99 -39.29
CA SER A 118 -42.08 25.95 -40.03
C SER A 118 -43.60 26.15 -39.97
N ALA A 119 -44.14 26.62 -38.84
CA ALA A 119 -45.55 26.95 -38.68
C ALA A 119 -45.94 28.16 -39.56
N MET A 120 -45.17 29.24 -39.52
CA MET A 120 -45.40 30.44 -40.35
C MET A 120 -45.35 30.14 -41.85
N LYS A 121 -44.43 29.27 -42.29
CA LYS A 121 -44.36 28.83 -43.70
C LYS A 121 -45.60 28.06 -44.14
N LYS A 122 -46.24 27.29 -43.25
CA LYS A 122 -47.49 26.56 -43.55
C LYS A 122 -48.70 27.48 -43.62
N GLU A 123 -48.71 28.58 -42.87
CA GLU A 123 -49.82 29.54 -42.80
C GLU A 123 -49.82 30.55 -43.97
N SER A 124 -48.87 30.46 -44.92
CA SER A 124 -48.81 31.31 -46.13
C SER A 124 -48.73 32.83 -45.85
N ASN A 125 -48.28 33.24 -44.65
CA ASN A 125 -47.96 34.63 -44.33
C ASN A 125 -46.46 34.88 -44.54
N ALA A 126 -46.06 35.07 -45.80
CA ALA A 126 -44.69 35.42 -46.17
C ALA A 126 -44.40 36.91 -45.92
N ASN A 127 -44.37 37.30 -44.64
CA ASN A 127 -44.09 38.67 -44.19
C ASN A 127 -42.66 38.83 -43.65
N ALA A 128 -42.28 40.09 -43.38
CA ALA A 128 -41.03 40.49 -42.75
C ALA A 128 -40.69 39.71 -41.47
N ASP A 129 -41.70 39.26 -40.71
CA ASP A 129 -41.55 38.49 -39.48
C ASP A 129 -40.89 37.12 -39.72
N ALA A 130 -41.19 36.45 -40.83
CA ALA A 130 -40.54 35.17 -41.18
C ALA A 130 -39.06 35.38 -41.51
N LEU A 131 -38.73 36.51 -42.14
CA LEU A 131 -37.36 36.92 -42.45
C LEU A 131 -36.57 37.25 -41.18
N HIS A 132 -37.23 37.86 -40.19
CA HIS A 132 -36.64 38.13 -38.88
C HIS A 132 -36.33 36.84 -38.12
N ILE A 133 -37.28 35.90 -38.03
CA ILE A 133 -37.08 34.60 -37.37
C ILE A 133 -36.00 33.78 -38.07
N GLU A 134 -35.93 33.82 -39.40
CA GLU A 134 -34.85 33.13 -40.13
C GLU A 134 -33.47 33.73 -39.81
N SER A 135 -33.38 35.06 -39.67
CA SER A 135 -32.13 35.72 -39.25
C SER A 135 -31.73 35.32 -37.83
N GLU A 136 -32.67 35.32 -36.88
CA GLU A 136 -32.42 34.89 -35.50
C GLU A 136 -31.99 33.43 -35.43
N LEU A 137 -32.65 32.56 -36.21
CA LEU A 137 -32.27 31.15 -36.29
C LEU A 137 -30.83 30.99 -36.79
N LYS A 138 -30.41 31.72 -37.83
CA LYS A 138 -29.02 31.66 -38.31
C LYS A 138 -28.03 32.12 -37.25
N VAL A 139 -28.36 33.14 -36.46
CA VAL A 139 -27.53 33.59 -35.33
C VAL A 139 -27.43 32.49 -34.27
N LYS A 140 -28.55 31.88 -33.89
CA LYS A 140 -28.58 30.78 -32.92
C LYS A 140 -27.88 29.51 -33.42
N GLU A 141 -27.98 29.18 -34.69
CA GLU A 141 -27.25 28.05 -35.29
C GLU A 141 -25.73 28.27 -35.28
N ARG A 142 -25.27 29.50 -35.51
CA ARG A 142 -23.85 29.86 -35.33
C ARG A 142 -23.45 29.75 -33.86
N GLU A 143 -24.27 30.27 -32.94
CA GLU A 143 -24.02 30.13 -31.50
C GLU A 143 -23.92 28.66 -31.07
N VAL A 144 -24.81 27.79 -31.57
CA VAL A 144 -24.75 26.33 -31.34
C VAL A 144 -23.46 25.73 -31.89
N SER A 145 -23.05 26.11 -33.10
CA SER A 145 -21.79 25.64 -33.69
C SER A 145 -20.57 26.06 -32.86
N ASP A 146 -20.51 27.33 -32.46
CA ASP A 146 -19.42 27.88 -31.65
C ASP A 146 -19.36 27.23 -30.27
N LEU A 147 -20.51 27.03 -29.62
CA LEU A 147 -20.61 26.34 -28.33
C LEU A 147 -20.24 24.86 -28.46
N ALA A 148 -20.63 24.19 -29.55
CA ALA A 148 -20.23 22.80 -29.78
C ALA A 148 -18.71 22.66 -29.93
N GLN A 149 -18.05 23.59 -30.64
CA GLN A 149 -16.60 23.61 -30.73
C GLN A 149 -15.94 23.84 -29.35
N LYS A 150 -16.49 24.76 -28.55
CA LYS A 150 -15.99 25.02 -27.18
C LYS A 150 -16.19 23.83 -26.25
N VAL A 151 -17.31 23.11 -26.36
CA VAL A 151 -17.55 21.87 -25.60
C VAL A 151 -16.50 20.82 -25.98
N ALA A 152 -16.23 20.62 -27.27
CA ALA A 152 -15.19 19.68 -27.71
C ALA A 152 -13.80 20.04 -27.15
N GLN A 153 -13.41 21.32 -27.21
CA GLN A 153 -12.16 21.81 -26.60
C GLN A 153 -12.14 21.62 -25.08
N GLY A 154 -13.28 21.86 -24.41
CA GLY A 154 -13.44 21.65 -22.98
C GLY A 154 -13.29 20.17 -22.58
N GLN A 155 -13.82 19.25 -23.38
CA GLN A 155 -13.68 17.81 -23.19
C GLN A 155 -12.21 17.39 -23.31
N GLU A 156 -11.52 17.81 -24.38
CA GLU A 156 -10.09 17.52 -24.56
C GLU A 156 -9.23 18.05 -23.41
N TRP A 157 -9.54 19.25 -22.91
CA TRP A 157 -8.84 19.83 -21.77
C TRP A 157 -9.12 19.04 -20.49
N PHE A 158 -10.38 18.73 -20.18
CA PHE A 158 -10.76 17.93 -19.01
C PHE A 158 -10.12 16.53 -19.02
N GLU A 159 -10.08 15.85 -20.17
CA GLU A 159 -9.42 14.56 -20.33
C GLU A 159 -7.91 14.65 -20.06
N ARG A 160 -7.25 15.72 -20.52
CA ARG A 160 -5.83 15.96 -20.26
C ARG A 160 -5.57 16.14 -18.77
N GLU A 161 -6.33 17.01 -18.10
CA GLU A 161 -6.14 17.27 -16.67
C GLU A 161 -6.44 16.03 -15.82
N THR A 162 -7.42 15.21 -16.24
CA THR A 162 -7.73 13.91 -15.62
C THR A 162 -6.53 12.95 -15.71
N LYS A 163 -5.89 12.84 -16.88
CA LYS A 163 -4.69 12.01 -17.04
C LYS A 163 -3.54 12.48 -16.15
N LEU A 164 -3.28 13.79 -16.10
CA LEU A 164 -2.24 14.36 -15.23
C LEU A 164 -2.54 14.10 -13.75
N ARG A 165 -3.79 14.26 -13.32
CA ARG A 165 -4.24 13.94 -11.96
C ARG A 165 -3.97 12.47 -11.62
N ASP A 166 -4.32 11.56 -12.53
CA ASP A 166 -4.15 10.11 -12.31
C ASP A 166 -2.67 9.71 -12.29
N GLU A 167 -1.82 10.35 -13.10
CA GLU A 167 -0.36 10.20 -13.04
C GLU A 167 0.21 10.67 -11.70
N MET A 168 -0.21 11.84 -11.20
CA MET A 168 0.21 12.34 -9.90
C MET A 168 -0.25 11.44 -8.75
N TRP A 169 -1.47 10.89 -8.84
CA TRP A 169 -1.97 9.93 -7.87
C TRP A 169 -1.06 8.70 -7.75
N LYS A 170 -0.61 8.13 -8.89
CA LYS A 170 0.35 7.01 -8.88
C LYS A 170 1.66 7.37 -8.19
N ILE A 171 2.14 8.61 -8.34
CA ILE A 171 3.37 9.07 -7.65
C ILE A 171 3.13 9.12 -6.13
N VAL A 172 1.98 9.63 -5.70
CA VAL A 172 1.58 9.63 -4.27
C VAL A 172 1.50 8.21 -3.71
N GLU A 173 0.83 7.29 -4.43
CA GLU A 173 0.71 5.88 -4.03
C GLU A 173 2.08 5.19 -3.91
N ASN A 174 2.98 5.45 -4.87
CA ASN A 174 4.34 4.92 -4.84
C ASN A 174 5.14 5.49 -3.68
N ALA A 175 5.02 6.79 -3.40
CA ALA A 175 5.69 7.44 -2.27
C ALA A 175 5.20 6.82 -0.94
N TRP A 176 3.89 6.67 -0.75
CA TRP A 176 3.32 6.06 0.44
C TRP A 176 3.74 4.60 0.62
N SER A 177 3.74 3.81 -0.46
CA SER A 177 4.17 2.40 -0.43
C SER A 177 5.65 2.28 -0.08
N THR A 178 6.49 3.14 -0.65
CA THR A 178 7.94 3.17 -0.37
C THR A 178 8.21 3.60 1.07
N THR A 179 7.55 4.65 1.56
CA THR A 179 7.67 5.11 2.95
C THR A 179 7.23 4.04 3.93
N PHE A 180 6.12 3.35 3.63
CA PHE A 180 5.63 2.25 4.44
C PHE A 180 6.64 1.09 4.52
N ARG A 181 7.16 0.64 3.37
CA ARG A 181 8.20 -0.40 3.29
C ARG A 181 9.45 0.01 4.06
N ALA A 182 9.98 1.20 3.83
CA ALA A 182 11.18 1.70 4.48
C ALA A 182 11.01 1.75 6.01
N ASN A 183 9.84 2.19 6.49
CA ASN A 183 9.58 2.22 7.92
C ASN A 183 9.50 0.81 8.53
N MET A 184 8.77 -0.13 7.91
CA MET A 184 8.68 -1.50 8.40
C MET A 184 10.06 -2.19 8.36
N ALA A 185 10.84 -1.96 7.30
CA ALA A 185 12.19 -2.50 7.15
C ALA A 185 13.13 -2.00 8.25
N ARG A 186 13.14 -0.69 8.52
CA ARG A 186 13.91 -0.09 9.62
C ARG A 186 13.55 -0.72 10.97
N ILE A 187 12.26 -0.92 11.22
CA ILE A 187 11.78 -1.51 12.47
C ILE A 187 12.27 -2.97 12.61
N GLU A 188 12.09 -3.78 11.57
CA GLU A 188 12.40 -5.21 11.60
C GLU A 188 13.90 -5.47 11.63
N TYR A 189 14.68 -4.83 10.76
CA TYR A 189 16.13 -4.97 10.79
C TYR A 189 16.71 -4.49 12.12
N GLY A 190 16.17 -3.41 12.70
CA GLY A 190 16.57 -2.96 14.02
C GLY A 190 16.26 -4.01 15.10
N PHE A 191 15.13 -4.71 15.01
CA PHE A 191 14.79 -5.82 15.91
C PHE A 191 15.76 -7.01 15.73
N LEU A 192 16.00 -7.43 14.49
CA LEU A 192 16.88 -8.56 14.15
C LEU A 192 18.33 -8.31 14.61
N GLY A 193 18.85 -7.09 14.40
CA GLY A 193 20.18 -6.69 14.88
C GLY A 193 20.29 -6.78 16.40
N ARG A 194 19.31 -6.24 17.15
CA ARG A 194 19.28 -6.36 18.62
C ARG A 194 19.23 -7.81 19.09
N ARG A 195 18.40 -8.64 18.44
CA ARG A 195 18.28 -10.07 18.77
C ARG A 195 19.59 -10.82 18.55
N LEU A 196 20.28 -10.56 17.43
CA LEU A 196 21.57 -11.20 17.14
C LEU A 196 22.68 -10.73 18.08
N ARG A 197 22.70 -9.46 18.48
CA ARG A 197 23.64 -8.99 19.53
C ARG A 197 23.40 -9.69 20.86
N ALA A 198 22.15 -9.86 21.27
CA ALA A 198 21.84 -10.62 22.49
C ALA A 198 22.24 -12.10 22.37
N ALA A 199 22.08 -12.70 21.18
CA ALA A 199 22.55 -14.06 20.91
C ALA A 199 24.09 -14.15 20.95
N GLN A 200 24.80 -13.15 20.40
CA GLN A 200 26.25 -13.04 20.47
C GLN A 200 26.73 -13.00 21.93
N GLU A 201 26.12 -12.21 22.79
CA GLU A 201 26.47 -12.15 24.22
C GLU A 201 26.33 -13.51 24.91
N ARG A 202 25.32 -14.31 24.53
CA ARG A 202 25.15 -15.69 25.02
C ARG A 202 26.23 -16.64 24.48
N LEU A 203 26.61 -16.50 23.21
CA LEU A 203 27.58 -17.37 22.52
C LEU A 203 29.04 -17.04 22.86
N ALA A 204 29.37 -15.79 23.21
CA ALA A 204 30.74 -15.34 23.52
C ALA A 204 31.36 -16.03 24.75
N GLY A 205 30.59 -16.82 25.51
CA GLY A 205 31.09 -17.71 26.56
C GLY A 205 31.67 -19.05 26.06
N GLY A 206 31.50 -19.39 24.78
CA GLY A 206 32.07 -20.58 24.12
C GLY A 206 33.36 -20.26 23.38
N GLY A 207 34.40 -21.09 23.55
CA GLY A 207 35.73 -20.88 22.95
C GLY A 207 35.74 -20.89 21.42
N GLN A 208 36.77 -20.23 20.85
CA GLN A 208 37.03 -20.19 19.40
C GLN A 208 37.31 -21.58 18.83
N SER A 209 36.66 -21.90 17.70
CA SER A 209 36.94 -23.07 16.87
C SER A 209 37.91 -22.71 15.75
N ASP A 210 38.77 -23.65 15.36
CA ASP A 210 39.62 -23.54 14.17
C ASP A 210 38.77 -23.70 12.89
N ARG A 211 39.03 -22.85 11.90
CA ARG A 211 38.42 -22.92 10.57
C ARG A 211 38.85 -24.19 9.84
N THR A 212 37.88 -24.97 9.40
CA THR A 212 38.09 -26.18 8.57
C THR A 212 37.48 -26.00 7.19
N GLU A 213 37.89 -26.82 6.21
CA GLU A 213 37.41 -26.79 4.82
C GLU A 213 35.88 -26.95 4.71
N ASP A 214 35.23 -27.56 5.70
CA ASP A 214 33.76 -27.68 5.80
C ASP A 214 33.05 -26.31 5.87
N SER A 215 33.77 -25.25 6.27
CA SER A 215 33.26 -23.87 6.34
C SER A 215 32.88 -23.31 4.97
N MET A 216 33.64 -23.61 3.90
CA MET A 216 33.35 -23.07 2.56
C MET A 216 32.09 -23.69 1.96
N VAL A 217 31.85 -24.98 2.20
CA VAL A 217 30.65 -25.67 1.73
C VAL A 217 29.42 -25.11 2.45
N ALA A 218 29.51 -24.89 3.77
CA ALA A 218 28.44 -24.28 4.56
C ALA A 218 28.10 -22.85 4.09
N GLU A 219 29.12 -22.03 3.78
CA GLU A 219 28.92 -20.66 3.25
C GLU A 219 28.18 -20.66 1.91
N THR A 220 28.56 -21.55 0.98
CA THR A 220 27.89 -21.61 -0.34
C THR A 220 26.43 -22.05 -0.23
N GLU A 221 26.14 -23.01 0.64
CA GLU A 221 24.78 -23.48 0.86
C GLU A 221 23.93 -22.44 1.60
N GLN A 222 24.51 -21.74 2.57
CA GLN A 222 23.86 -20.62 3.24
C GLN A 222 23.48 -19.52 2.25
N ALA A 223 24.40 -19.09 1.38
CA ALA A 223 24.12 -18.06 0.38
C ALA A 223 23.04 -18.49 -0.62
N ARG A 224 23.02 -19.78 -1.01
CA ARG A 224 21.97 -20.35 -1.87
C ARG A 224 20.60 -20.26 -1.20
N LEU A 225 20.49 -20.70 0.04
CA LEU A 225 19.24 -20.70 0.82
C LEU A 225 18.77 -19.28 1.14
N GLU A 226 19.68 -18.33 1.40
CA GLU A 226 19.35 -16.92 1.58
C GLU A 226 18.77 -16.30 0.30
N GLY A 227 19.35 -16.63 -0.87
CA GLY A 227 18.83 -16.21 -2.16
C GLY A 227 17.44 -16.78 -2.46
N GLU A 228 17.22 -18.07 -2.14
CA GLU A 228 15.92 -18.73 -2.28
C GLU A 228 14.86 -18.11 -1.37
N LEU A 229 15.22 -17.81 -0.11
CA LEU A 229 14.33 -17.15 0.85
C LEU A 229 13.95 -15.73 0.41
N ALA A 230 14.92 -14.96 -0.09
CA ALA A 230 14.69 -13.61 -0.60
C ALA A 230 13.72 -13.62 -1.79
N GLU A 231 13.85 -14.61 -2.68
CA GLU A 231 12.96 -14.79 -3.83
C GLU A 231 11.54 -15.20 -3.39
N LEU A 232 11.40 -16.08 -2.40
CA LEU A 232 10.08 -16.43 -1.83
C LEU A 232 9.40 -15.22 -1.19
N LEU A 233 10.14 -14.37 -0.49
CA LEU A 233 9.61 -13.13 0.09
C LEU A 233 9.17 -12.15 -1.01
N ARG A 234 9.97 -11.98 -2.07
CA ARG A 234 9.60 -11.15 -3.23
C ARG A 234 8.30 -11.64 -3.89
N GLN A 235 8.16 -12.95 -4.09
CA GLN A 235 6.94 -13.55 -4.62
C GLN A 235 5.73 -13.27 -3.70
N ALA A 236 5.91 -13.34 -2.38
CA ALA A 236 4.85 -13.03 -1.43
C ALA A 236 4.37 -11.58 -1.51
N GLU A 237 5.29 -10.62 -1.68
CA GLU A 237 4.94 -9.21 -1.88
C GLU A 237 4.03 -9.02 -3.10
N GLU A 238 4.35 -9.71 -4.21
CA GLU A 238 3.57 -9.65 -5.45
C GLU A 238 2.22 -10.36 -5.36
N MET A 239 2.20 -11.57 -4.78
CA MET A 239 0.97 -12.39 -4.69
C MET A 239 -0.03 -11.84 -3.67
N TYR A 240 0.47 -11.31 -2.54
CA TYR A 240 -0.37 -10.96 -1.39
C TYR A 240 -0.45 -9.45 -1.12
N ASP A 241 0.15 -8.62 -1.98
CA ASP A 241 0.06 -7.17 -1.92
C ASP A 241 0.51 -6.65 -0.54
N CYS A 242 1.71 -7.08 -0.14
CA CYS A 242 2.26 -6.88 1.21
C CYS A 242 3.71 -6.39 1.18
N VAL A 243 4.21 -6.00 2.35
CA VAL A 243 5.66 -5.85 2.60
C VAL A 243 6.16 -7.09 3.31
N ALA A 244 7.11 -7.81 2.74
CA ALA A 244 7.73 -8.97 3.34
C ALA A 244 9.24 -8.73 3.46
N ILE A 245 9.78 -8.72 4.68
CA ILE A 245 11.15 -8.24 4.93
C ILE A 245 12.10 -9.40 5.21
N ALA A 246 11.96 -10.08 6.34
CA ALA A 246 12.73 -11.27 6.64
C ALA A 246 11.87 -12.31 7.39
N GLU A 247 11.25 -11.89 8.49
CA GLU A 247 10.54 -12.74 9.44
C GLU A 247 9.09 -12.32 9.66
N PHE A 248 8.66 -11.21 9.06
CA PHE A 248 7.29 -10.74 9.13
C PHE A 248 6.78 -10.27 7.77
N MET A 249 5.45 -10.34 7.63
CA MET A 249 4.69 -9.70 6.57
C MET A 249 3.84 -8.56 7.14
N TYR A 250 3.75 -7.45 6.42
CA TYR A 250 3.02 -6.26 6.83
C TYR A 250 2.04 -5.77 5.77
N TRP A 251 0.89 -5.28 6.24
CA TRP A 251 -0.08 -4.56 5.44
C TRP A 251 -0.45 -3.24 6.13
N PRO A 252 -0.64 -2.14 5.38
CA PRO A 252 -1.30 -0.96 5.92
C PRO A 252 -2.68 -1.33 6.46
N HIS A 253 -3.00 -0.90 7.69
CA HIS A 253 -4.33 -1.20 8.25
C HIS A 253 -5.37 -0.25 7.63
N GLN A 254 -6.45 -0.80 7.05
CA GLN A 254 -7.48 -0.01 6.37
C GLN A 254 -8.24 0.93 7.31
N ASP A 255 -8.62 0.44 8.48
CA ASP A 255 -9.41 1.20 9.46
C ASP A 255 -8.57 2.08 10.42
N ASP A 256 -7.24 1.94 10.42
CA ASP A 256 -6.32 2.72 11.27
C ASP A 256 -5.05 3.12 10.51
N MET A 257 -5.02 4.36 10.02
CA MET A 257 -3.88 4.90 9.25
C MET A 257 -2.56 4.94 10.03
N ARG A 258 -2.60 4.88 11.38
CA ARG A 258 -1.39 4.90 12.21
C ARG A 258 -0.85 3.49 12.48
N ALA A 259 -1.56 2.46 12.05
CA ALA A 259 -1.19 1.08 12.28
C ALA A 259 -0.81 0.33 11.00
N ALA A 260 -0.19 -0.81 11.22
CA ALA A 260 0.00 -1.87 10.24
C ALA A 260 -0.50 -3.18 10.84
N LEU A 261 -1.04 -4.05 9.99
CA LEU A 261 -1.25 -5.45 10.30
C LEU A 261 0.08 -6.17 10.11
N CYS A 262 0.44 -7.01 11.06
CA CYS A 262 1.72 -7.73 11.11
C CYS A 262 1.46 -9.22 11.28
N VAL A 263 2.11 -10.05 10.47
CA VAL A 263 2.03 -11.51 10.55
C VAL A 263 3.44 -12.08 10.67
N PRO A 264 3.80 -12.69 11.82
CA PRO A 264 5.07 -13.38 11.99
C PRO A 264 5.11 -14.65 11.14
N LEU A 265 6.19 -14.83 10.39
CA LEU A 265 6.46 -16.03 9.61
C LEU A 265 7.21 -17.08 10.44
N VAL A 266 7.98 -16.63 11.43
CA VAL A 266 8.68 -17.49 12.39
C VAL A 266 8.01 -17.44 13.76
N GLY A 267 7.98 -18.58 14.45
CA GLY A 267 7.51 -18.66 15.83
C GLY A 267 8.62 -18.38 16.84
N ASP A 268 8.20 -18.16 18.09
CA ASP A 268 9.07 -18.09 19.27
C ASP A 268 10.07 -16.91 19.26
N MET A 269 9.51 -15.70 19.17
CA MET A 269 10.29 -14.47 19.21
C MET A 269 10.49 -14.03 20.66
N GLU A 270 11.55 -14.54 21.29
CA GLU A 270 12.16 -13.84 22.41
C GLU A 270 12.39 -12.36 22.01
N PHE A 271 12.41 -11.42 22.96
CA PHE A 271 12.65 -9.97 22.74
C PHE A 271 11.47 -9.12 22.24
N LEU A 272 10.29 -9.69 22.02
CA LEU A 272 9.07 -8.91 21.81
C LEU A 272 8.35 -8.64 23.14
N ASN A 273 7.46 -7.64 23.16
CA ASN A 273 6.68 -7.28 24.35
C ASN A 273 5.63 -8.34 24.73
N ILE A 274 5.29 -9.23 23.80
CA ILE A 274 4.39 -10.37 23.98
C ILE A 274 4.95 -11.61 23.28
N GLN A 275 4.49 -12.79 23.68
CA GLN A 275 4.75 -14.00 22.91
C GLN A 275 3.92 -13.97 21.62
N VAL A 276 4.58 -14.00 20.47
CA VAL A 276 3.93 -14.05 19.17
C VAL A 276 3.93 -15.47 18.61
N ASN A 277 2.81 -15.84 18.01
CA ASN A 277 2.64 -17.10 17.30
C ASN A 277 2.72 -16.84 15.80
N ARG A 278 3.36 -17.76 15.09
CA ARG A 278 3.41 -17.73 13.62
C ARG A 278 2.00 -17.74 13.03
N LEU A 279 1.84 -17.07 11.89
CA LEU A 279 0.60 -17.03 11.10
C LEU A 279 -0.63 -16.46 11.84
N LEU A 280 -0.43 -15.76 12.95
CA LEU A 280 -1.48 -14.96 13.57
C LEU A 280 -1.34 -13.49 13.16
N VAL A 281 -2.48 -12.81 13.06
CA VAL A 281 -2.51 -11.39 12.73
C VAL A 281 -2.40 -10.55 14.01
N TYR A 282 -1.44 -9.65 14.01
CA TYR A 282 -1.20 -8.67 15.06
C TYR A 282 -1.36 -7.26 14.51
N LYS A 283 -1.50 -6.30 15.42
CA LYS A 283 -1.46 -4.87 15.09
C LYS A 283 -0.16 -4.28 15.62
N VAL A 284 0.49 -3.46 14.80
CA VAL A 284 1.67 -2.70 15.19
C VAL A 284 1.47 -1.23 14.86
N GLU A 285 1.84 -0.34 15.77
CA GLU A 285 1.82 1.09 15.50
C GLU A 285 2.99 1.46 14.60
N ARG A 286 2.77 2.23 13.53
CA ARG A 286 3.82 2.57 12.56
C ARG A 286 5.01 3.28 13.19
N ALA A 287 4.80 4.09 14.23
CA ALA A 287 5.88 4.82 14.91
C ALA A 287 6.71 3.92 15.84
N LYS A 288 6.07 2.97 16.54
CA LYS A 288 6.71 2.11 17.54
C LYS A 288 7.22 0.79 16.95
N GLY A 289 6.56 0.30 15.91
CA GLY A 289 6.88 -0.95 15.24
C GLY A 289 6.78 -2.16 16.15
N LEU A 290 7.72 -3.09 16.01
CA LEU A 290 7.80 -4.34 16.78
C LEU A 290 8.12 -4.13 18.27
N ASN A 291 8.43 -2.91 18.71
CA ASN A 291 8.58 -2.63 20.16
C ASN A 291 7.23 -2.68 20.90
N PHE A 292 6.11 -2.54 20.17
CA PHE A 292 4.78 -2.58 20.75
C PHE A 292 3.82 -3.27 19.79
N ILE A 293 3.72 -4.59 19.95
CA ILE A 293 2.80 -5.45 19.21
C ILE A 293 1.54 -5.67 20.06
N GLU A 294 0.39 -5.50 19.44
CA GLU A 294 -0.93 -5.74 20.03
C GLU A 294 -1.54 -7.01 19.41
N PRO A 295 -2.00 -7.97 20.24
CA PRO A 295 -2.75 -9.11 19.73
C PRO A 295 -4.12 -8.64 19.23
N LEU A 296 -4.57 -9.18 18.10
CA LEU A 296 -5.93 -8.96 17.61
C LEU A 296 -6.82 -10.16 17.97
N PRO A 297 -8.11 -9.94 18.30
CA PRO A 297 -9.06 -11.00 18.62
C PRO A 297 -9.24 -11.94 17.42
N GLN A 298 -9.00 -13.24 17.60
CA GLN A 298 -8.88 -14.22 16.50
C GLN A 298 -10.21 -14.50 15.81
N THR A 299 -11.31 -14.40 16.56
CA THR A 299 -12.68 -14.57 16.07
C THR A 299 -13.52 -13.31 16.37
N SER A 300 -14.66 -13.18 15.69
CA SER A 300 -15.64 -12.12 16.03
C SER A 300 -16.18 -12.29 17.45
N GLU A 301 -16.33 -13.53 17.91
CA GLU A 301 -16.73 -13.85 19.28
C GLU A 301 -15.69 -13.36 20.30
N ASP A 302 -14.39 -13.46 19.99
CA ASP A 302 -13.32 -12.91 20.82
C ASP A 302 -13.37 -11.38 20.88
N ALA A 303 -13.78 -10.71 19.79
CA ALA A 303 -13.87 -9.26 19.72
C ALA A 303 -15.04 -8.72 20.56
N ASP A 304 -16.18 -9.42 20.55
CA ASP A 304 -17.34 -9.11 21.39
C ASP A 304 -17.01 -9.32 22.88
N ALA A 305 -16.29 -10.40 23.23
CA ALA A 305 -15.85 -10.66 24.60
C ALA A 305 -14.82 -9.64 25.13
N GLU A 306 -14.05 -8.99 24.25
CA GLU A 306 -13.08 -7.94 24.58
C GLU A 306 -13.78 -6.57 24.76
N ALA A 307 -14.79 -6.27 23.93
CA ALA A 307 -15.65 -5.09 24.08
C ALA A 307 -16.45 -5.11 25.39
N ASP A 308 -16.85 -6.29 25.85
CA ASP A 308 -17.54 -6.50 27.12
C ASP A 308 -16.60 -6.55 28.35
N GLY A 309 -15.28 -6.38 28.18
CA GLY A 309 -14.31 -6.31 29.29
C GLY A 309 -14.03 -7.63 30.01
N VAL A 310 -14.67 -8.73 29.60
CA VAL A 310 -14.62 -10.05 30.26
C VAL A 310 -13.20 -10.65 30.23
N ARG A 311 -12.41 -10.33 29.20
CA ARG A 311 -11.04 -10.87 29.03
C ARG A 311 -10.01 -10.23 29.96
N LEU A 312 -10.19 -8.95 30.32
CA LEU A 312 -9.36 -8.27 31.32
C LEU A 312 -9.56 -8.87 32.71
N GLU A 313 -10.79 -9.24 33.08
CA GLU A 313 -11.06 -9.89 34.36
C GLU A 313 -10.38 -11.26 34.47
N GLY A 314 -10.30 -12.04 33.38
CA GLY A 314 -9.56 -13.31 33.34
C GLY A 314 -8.04 -13.16 33.53
N PHE A 315 -7.46 -12.07 33.02
CA PHE A 315 -6.02 -11.81 33.09
C PHE A 315 -5.57 -11.35 34.49
N PHE A 316 -6.43 -10.64 35.23
CA PHE A 316 -6.17 -10.19 36.61
C PHE A 316 -6.68 -11.14 37.69
N SER A 317 -7.55 -12.10 37.36
CA SER A 317 -8.11 -13.07 38.31
C SER A 317 -7.27 -14.33 38.48
N GLY A 318 -5.98 -14.28 38.13
CA GLY A 318 -4.97 -15.28 38.49
C GLY A 318 -4.89 -15.50 40.01
N ARG A 319 -5.84 -16.27 40.54
CA ARG A 319 -5.74 -16.92 41.84
C ARG A 319 -4.81 -18.12 41.67
N PRO A 320 -3.78 -18.26 42.51
CA PRO A 320 -3.00 -19.48 42.55
C PRO A 320 -3.86 -20.59 43.16
N THR A 321 -4.00 -21.70 42.44
CA THR A 321 -4.16 -23.03 43.01
C THR A 321 -3.16 -23.94 42.35
#